data_AF-A0A7J8PU52-F1
#
_entry.id   AF-A0A7J8PU52-F1
#
_cell.length_a   1.000
_cell.length_b   1.000
_cell.length_c   1.000
_cell.angle_alpha   90.00
_cell.angle_beta   90.00
_cell.angle_gamma   90.00
#
_symmetry.space_group_name_H-M   'P 1'
#
loop_
_entity.id
_entity.type
_entity.pdbx_description
1 polymer ?
#
loop_
_entity_poly.entity_id
_entity_poly.type
_entity_poly.pdbx_seq_one_letter_code
_entity_poly.pdbx_strand_id
1 'polypeptide(L)'
;VTYDTTGFLEKNRDLLHLDSIQLLSFCLCHLPQIFASNMLNQSEKTVVGPLHKAGGADSQKLSVATKFKSQLFQLMQRLESTTPHFIRCIKPNNLQSPGSYEQGLVLQQLRCCGVLEVVRISRSGFPSRMSHQKFARRYGFLLLENVASQDPLSVSVAILHQFNILPEMYQVGYTKLFFRTGQ
;
A
#
# COMPACT_ATOMS: atom_id res chain seq x y z
N VAL A 1 12.87 -6.80 19.95
CA VAL A 1 13.53 -5.48 19.88
C VAL A 1 13.51 -4.89 21.28
N THR A 2 14.66 -4.41 21.77
CA THR A 2 14.77 -3.75 23.07
C THR A 2 14.76 -2.24 22.86
N TYR A 3 14.03 -1.50 23.68
CA TYR A 3 13.94 -0.04 23.60
C TYR A 3 14.65 0.59 24.79
N ASP A 4 15.55 1.54 24.53
CA ASP A 4 16.00 2.50 25.52
C ASP A 4 15.02 3.67 25.53
N THR A 5 14.37 3.89 26.67
CA THR A 5 13.33 4.92 26.84
C THR A 5 13.89 6.30 27.16
N THR A 6 15.21 6.41 27.33
CA THR A 6 15.88 7.68 27.63
C THR A 6 15.62 8.70 26.54
N GLY A 7 15.10 9.88 26.92
CA GLY A 7 14.82 10.97 25.98
C GLY A 7 13.53 10.83 25.17
N PHE A 8 12.68 9.82 25.43
CA PHE A 8 11.46 9.60 24.62
C PHE A 8 10.48 10.77 24.70
N LEU A 9 10.29 11.37 25.87
CA LEU A 9 9.37 12.47 26.06
C LEU A 9 9.88 13.74 25.38
N GLU A 10 11.17 14.03 25.51
CA GLU A 10 11.85 15.16 24.90
C GLU A 10 11.76 15.09 23.38
N LYS A 11 12.07 13.92 22.80
CA LYS A 11 11.93 13.67 21.36
C LYS A 11 10.49 13.81 20.88
N ASN A 12 9.51 13.41 21.70
CA ASN A 12 8.10 13.42 21.31
C ASN A 12 7.44 14.80 21.48
N ARG A 13 8.00 15.68 22.33
CA ARG A 13 7.48 17.04 22.56
C ARG A 13 7.67 17.96 21.36
N ASP A 14 8.80 17.86 20.64
CA ASP A 14 9.06 18.63 19.40
C ASP A 14 8.83 20.14 19.57
N LEU A 15 9.23 20.65 20.75
CA LEU A 15 9.08 22.05 21.12
C LEU A 15 10.21 22.86 20.51
N LEU A 16 9.86 23.79 19.62
CA LEU A 16 10.75 24.85 19.17
C LEU A 16 10.35 26.16 19.85
N HIS A 17 11.30 26.80 20.52
CA HIS A 17 11.03 28.05 21.21
C HIS A 17 10.74 29.17 20.21
N LEU A 18 9.70 29.97 20.47
CA LEU A 18 9.30 31.07 19.58
C LEU A 18 10.44 32.07 19.36
N ASP A 19 11.20 32.40 20.40
CA ASP A 19 12.37 33.29 20.29
C ASP A 19 13.41 32.76 19.31
N SER A 20 13.62 31.44 19.24
CA SER A 20 14.53 30.84 18.26
C SER A 20 14.00 31.01 16.83
N ILE A 21 12.69 30.85 16.63
CA ILE A 21 12.04 31.07 15.32
C ILE A 21 12.13 32.55 14.92
N GLN A 22 11.91 33.46 15.87
CA GLN A 22 12.03 34.90 15.66
C GLN A 22 13.46 35.31 15.32
N LEU A 23 14.45 34.80 16.05
CA LEU A 23 15.87 35.04 15.75
C LEU A 23 16.20 34.62 14.31
N LEU A 24 15.72 33.46 13.87
CA LEU A 24 15.92 32.98 12.49
C LEU A 24 15.22 33.88 11.45
N SER A 25 14.11 34.52 11.79
CA SER A 25 13.44 35.47 10.89
C SER A 25 14.23 36.76 10.65
N PHE A 26 15.09 37.16 11.61
CA PHE A 26 15.94 38.34 11.50
C PHE A 26 17.34 38.06 10.91
N CYS A 27 17.67 36.79 10.66
CA CYS A 27 18.93 36.45 10.01
C CYS A 27 18.99 37.06 8.60
N LEU A 28 20.17 37.53 8.19
CA LEU A 28 20.39 38.08 6.83
C LEU A 28 20.40 36.99 5.74
N CYS A 29 20.51 35.73 6.13
CA CYS A 29 20.53 34.59 5.21
C CYS A 29 19.10 34.15 4.86
N HIS A 30 18.88 33.84 3.58
CA HIS A 30 17.56 33.52 3.05
C HIS A 30 16.96 32.22 3.62
N LEU A 31 17.77 31.17 3.84
CA LEU A 31 17.29 29.87 4.34
C LEU A 31 16.66 29.95 5.75
N PRO A 32 17.30 30.55 6.76
CA PRO A 32 16.69 30.81 8.07
C PRO A 32 15.36 31.58 7.99
N GLN A 33 15.30 32.62 7.14
CA GLN A 33 14.10 33.42 6.96
C GLN A 33 12.95 32.59 6.38
N ILE A 34 13.22 31.76 5.37
CA ILE A 34 12.23 30.84 4.79
C ILE A 34 11.73 29.86 5.86
N PHE A 35 12.64 29.25 6.63
CA PHE A 35 12.25 28.33 7.71
C PHE A 35 11.34 29.01 8.73
N ALA A 36 11.73 30.19 9.21
CA ALA A 36 10.96 30.94 10.19
C ALA A 36 9.57 31.33 9.65
N SER A 37 9.50 31.85 8.42
CA SER A 37 8.23 32.19 7.76
C SER A 37 7.30 30.98 7.63
N ASN A 38 7.83 29.80 7.27
CA ASN A 38 7.04 28.58 7.15
C ASN A 38 6.51 28.10 8.51
N MET A 39 7.30 28.21 9.58
CA MET A 39 6.88 27.83 10.93
C MET A 39 5.82 28.80 11.48
N LEU A 40 5.98 30.10 11.25
CA LEU A 40 4.99 31.12 11.65
C LEU A 40 3.69 31.00 10.84
N ASN A 41 3.76 30.71 9.54
CA ASN A 41 2.57 30.56 8.69
C ASN A 41 1.84 29.22 8.90
N GLN A 42 2.51 28.17 9.39
CA GLN A 42 1.88 26.88 9.72
C GLN A 42 0.93 26.97 10.92
N SER A 43 0.99 28.02 11.75
CA SER A 43 -0.05 28.28 12.74
C SER A 43 -1.36 28.78 12.12
N GLU A 44 -1.43 29.12 10.84
CA GLU A 44 -2.67 29.66 10.26
C GLU A 44 -3.43 28.65 9.38
N LYS A 45 -2.77 27.57 8.93
CA LYS A 45 -3.41 26.58 8.06
C LYS A 45 -4.11 25.48 8.86
N THR A 46 -5.38 25.71 9.15
CA THR A 46 -6.38 24.70 9.54
C THR A 46 -6.36 23.55 8.53
N VAL A 47 -5.84 22.38 8.94
CA VAL A 47 -6.05 21.14 8.19
C VAL A 47 -7.53 20.80 8.30
N VAL A 48 -8.27 21.04 7.21
CA VAL A 48 -9.68 20.70 7.07
C VAL A 48 -9.81 19.17 7.02
N GLY A 49 -9.99 18.57 8.18
CA GLY A 49 -10.31 17.16 8.36
C GLY A 49 -11.30 16.99 9.51
N PRO A 50 -12.31 16.10 9.40
CA PRO A 50 -13.38 15.99 10.39
C PRO A 50 -12.94 15.14 11.59
N LEU A 51 -11.90 15.57 12.29
CA LEU A 51 -11.66 15.20 13.68
C LEU A 51 -10.58 16.13 14.24
N HIS A 52 -10.96 16.90 15.27
CA HIS A 52 -10.13 17.85 16.01
C HIS A 52 -9.92 19.22 15.34
N LYS A 53 -10.85 20.15 15.65
CA LYS A 53 -10.58 21.59 15.61
C LYS A 53 -9.48 21.90 16.63
N ALA A 54 -8.27 22.13 16.17
CA ALA A 54 -7.21 22.69 16.97
C ALA A 54 -6.55 23.78 16.14
N GLY A 55 -6.72 25.04 16.56
CA GLY A 55 -6.17 26.21 15.89
C GLY A 55 -4.64 26.24 15.94
N GLY A 56 -4.03 27.18 15.23
CA GLY A 56 -2.59 27.33 15.06
C GLY A 56 -1.65 27.11 16.22
N ALA A 57 -2.05 27.59 17.40
CA ALA A 57 -1.29 27.47 18.63
C ALA A 57 -1.27 26.04 19.21
N ASP A 58 -2.17 25.15 18.75
CA ASP A 58 -2.22 23.74 19.16
C ASP A 58 -1.41 22.81 18.25
N SER A 59 -1.03 23.21 17.03
CA SER A 59 -0.18 22.39 16.16
C SER A 59 1.24 22.18 16.75
N GLN A 60 1.75 23.17 17.49
CA GLN A 60 2.97 23.06 18.30
C GLN A 60 2.76 22.29 19.62
N LYS A 61 1.51 22.01 20.03
CA LYS A 61 1.19 21.19 21.22
C LYS A 61 0.94 19.72 20.88
N LEU A 62 0.80 19.38 19.61
CA LEU A 62 0.70 17.99 19.18
C LEU A 62 2.07 17.33 19.24
N SER A 63 2.13 16.19 19.92
CA SER A 63 3.34 15.37 19.94
C SER A 63 3.71 14.85 18.54
N VAL A 64 4.99 14.56 18.32
CA VAL A 64 5.49 13.96 17.07
C VAL A 64 4.71 12.70 16.71
N ALA A 65 4.47 11.83 17.70
CA ALA A 65 3.71 10.60 17.50
C ALA A 65 2.28 10.86 17.01
N THR A 66 1.61 11.89 17.54
CA THR A 66 0.24 12.24 17.12
C THR A 66 0.23 12.77 15.68
N LYS A 67 1.18 13.63 15.32
CA LYS A 67 1.34 14.14 13.94
C LYS A 67 1.59 12.98 12.97
N PHE A 68 2.55 12.10 13.30
CA PHE A 68 2.91 10.93 12.49
C PHE A 68 1.73 9.97 12.33
N LYS A 69 0.98 9.69 13.41
CA LYS A 69 -0.21 8.83 13.36
C LYS A 69 -1.27 9.37 12.39
N SER A 70 -1.53 10.68 12.42
CA SER A 70 -2.50 11.32 11.53
C SER A 70 -2.07 11.21 10.07
N GLN A 71 -0.81 11.52 9.77
CA GLN A 71 -0.25 11.39 8.42
C GLN A 71 -0.27 9.95 7.91
N LEU A 72 0.09 8.98 8.77
CA LEU A 72 0.04 7.56 8.45
C LEU A 72 -1.39 7.10 8.14
N PHE A 73 -2.38 7.54 8.92
CA PHE A 73 -3.78 7.22 8.66
C PHE A 73 -4.26 7.75 7.30
N GLN A 74 -3.93 9.00 6.97
CA GLN A 74 -4.25 9.57 5.66
C GLN A 74 -3.57 8.81 4.51
N LEU A 75 -2.33 8.37 4.71
CA LEU A 75 -1.62 7.53 3.74
C LEU A 75 -2.33 6.18 3.54
N MET A 76 -2.72 5.51 4.64
CA MET A 76 -3.43 4.24 4.57
C MET A 76 -4.75 4.35 3.81
N GLN A 77 -5.54 5.41 4.06
CA GLN A 77 -6.78 5.66 3.31
C GLN A 77 -6.54 5.80 1.80
N ARG A 78 -5.47 6.50 1.40
CA ARG A 78 -5.12 6.63 -0.02
C ARG A 78 -4.72 5.28 -0.61
N LEU A 79 -3.90 4.50 0.09
CA LEU A 79 -3.49 3.17 -0.37
C LEU A 79 -4.68 2.22 -0.54
N GLU A 80 -5.63 2.24 0.42
CA GLU A 80 -6.85 1.44 0.39
C GLU A 80 -7.80 1.80 -0.77
N SER A 81 -7.75 3.05 -1.26
CA SER A 81 -8.51 3.48 -2.44
C SER A 81 -7.90 3.05 -3.79
N THR A 82 -6.75 2.36 -3.78
CA THR A 82 -6.04 1.92 -4.99
C THR A 82 -6.01 0.41 -5.13
N THR A 83 -5.51 -0.08 -6.28
CA THR A 83 -5.17 -1.50 -6.45
C THR A 83 -3.68 -1.70 -6.15
N PRO A 84 -3.31 -2.25 -4.98
CA PRO A 84 -1.91 -2.34 -4.58
C PRO A 84 -1.19 -3.48 -5.31
N HIS A 85 0.06 -3.22 -5.69
CA HIS A 85 1.01 -4.24 -6.13
C HIS A 85 2.15 -4.32 -5.12
N PHE A 86 2.40 -5.50 -4.56
CA PHE A 86 3.36 -5.67 -3.47
C PHE A 86 4.71 -6.15 -3.99
N ILE A 87 5.78 -5.45 -3.62
CA ILE A 87 7.17 -5.87 -3.82
C ILE A 87 7.77 -6.17 -2.45
N ARG A 88 8.32 -7.37 -2.28
CA ARG A 88 9.00 -7.81 -1.04
C ARG A 88 10.51 -7.84 -1.27
N CYS A 89 11.22 -6.84 -0.75
CA CYS A 89 12.67 -6.82 -0.79
C CYS A 89 13.25 -7.76 0.27
N ILE A 90 14.19 -8.62 -0.12
CA ILE A 90 14.86 -9.58 0.78
C ILE A 90 16.35 -9.26 0.83
N LYS A 91 16.89 -9.09 2.04
CA LYS A 91 18.32 -8.86 2.26
C LYS A 91 19.07 -10.20 2.12
N PRO A 92 19.99 -10.35 1.15
CA PRO A 92 20.64 -11.64 0.90
C PRO A 92 21.76 -11.96 1.90
N ASN A 93 22.45 -10.95 2.43
CA ASN A 93 23.53 -11.09 3.42
C ASN A 93 23.69 -9.78 4.22
N ASN A 94 24.34 -9.84 5.38
CA ASN A 94 24.55 -8.67 6.24
C ASN A 94 25.72 -7.78 5.83
N LEU A 95 26.68 -8.33 5.09
CA LEU A 95 27.88 -7.63 4.61
C LEU A 95 27.61 -6.69 3.42
N GLN A 96 26.38 -6.70 2.89
CA GLN A 96 26.00 -5.97 1.68
C GLN A 96 26.88 -6.32 0.46
N SER A 97 27.43 -7.54 0.44
CA SER A 97 28.28 -8.01 -0.64
C SER A 97 27.46 -8.60 -1.78
N PRO A 98 27.71 -8.25 -3.05
CA PRO A 98 27.09 -8.92 -4.18
C PRO A 98 27.50 -10.40 -4.22
N GLY A 99 26.64 -11.26 -4.78
CA GLY A 99 26.89 -12.70 -4.94
C GLY A 99 26.89 -13.53 -3.65
N SER A 100 26.79 -12.90 -2.47
CA SER A 100 26.78 -13.60 -1.17
C SER A 100 25.35 -13.85 -0.69
N TYR A 101 25.09 -15.06 -0.17
CA TYR A 101 23.76 -15.49 0.27
C TYR A 101 23.81 -16.20 1.63
N GLU A 102 23.11 -15.64 2.62
CA GLU A 102 22.96 -16.20 3.96
C GLU A 102 21.59 -16.88 4.09
N GLN A 103 21.57 -18.21 3.97
CA GLN A 103 20.33 -19.00 3.97
C GLN A 103 19.47 -18.76 5.22
N GLY A 104 20.09 -18.74 6.41
CA GLY A 104 19.36 -18.55 7.66
C GLY A 104 18.65 -17.19 7.73
N LEU A 105 19.36 -16.13 7.33
CA LEU A 105 18.84 -14.76 7.26
C LEU A 105 17.67 -14.65 6.28
N VAL A 106 17.81 -15.22 5.09
CA VAL A 106 16.77 -15.18 4.05
C VAL A 106 15.55 -16.00 4.48
N LEU A 107 15.74 -17.21 5.02
CA LEU A 107 14.65 -18.05 5.50
C LEU A 107 13.84 -17.36 6.61
N GLN A 108 14.52 -16.69 7.54
CA GLN A 108 13.84 -15.93 8.59
C GLN A 108 13.00 -14.79 8.01
N GLN A 109 13.53 -14.03 7.04
CA GLN A 109 12.76 -12.98 6.36
C GLN A 109 11.52 -13.55 5.64
N LEU A 110 11.65 -14.67 4.92
CA LEU A 110 10.51 -15.29 4.22
C LEU A 110 9.39 -15.69 5.18
N ARG A 111 9.75 -16.19 6.37
CA ARG A 111 8.78 -16.51 7.44
C ARG A 111 8.16 -15.26 8.04
N CYS A 112 8.97 -14.28 8.45
CA CYS A 112 8.49 -13.04 9.07
C CYS A 112 7.64 -12.19 8.12
N CYS A 113 7.95 -12.19 6.82
CA CYS A 113 7.18 -11.48 5.80
C CYS A 113 5.95 -12.27 5.30
N GLY A 114 5.72 -13.49 5.80
CA GLY A 114 4.58 -14.34 5.41
C GLY A 114 4.60 -14.77 3.95
N VAL A 115 5.77 -14.81 3.31
CA VAL A 115 5.89 -15.11 1.87
C VAL A 115 5.41 -16.54 1.59
N LEU A 116 5.71 -17.48 2.50
CA LEU A 116 5.30 -18.88 2.37
C LEU A 116 3.78 -19.03 2.43
N GLU A 117 3.12 -18.30 3.32
CA GLU A 117 1.65 -18.23 3.43
C GLU A 117 1.02 -17.64 2.17
N VAL A 118 1.58 -16.54 1.65
CA VAL A 118 1.09 -15.90 0.43
C VAL A 118 1.20 -16.86 -0.76
N VAL A 119 2.32 -17.58 -0.90
CA VAL A 119 2.48 -18.59 -1.95
C VAL A 119 1.45 -19.71 -1.79
N ARG A 120 1.21 -20.18 -0.56
CA ARG A 120 0.21 -21.22 -0.30
C ARG A 120 -1.19 -20.77 -0.72
N ILE A 121 -1.60 -19.57 -0.31
CA ILE A 121 -2.90 -18.97 -0.65
C ILE A 121 -3.01 -18.77 -2.17
N SER A 122 -1.96 -18.30 -2.84
CA SER A 122 -1.95 -18.11 -4.28
C SER A 122 -2.04 -19.43 -5.05
N ARG A 123 -1.49 -20.52 -4.51
CA ARG A 123 -1.56 -21.85 -5.12
C ARG A 123 -2.92 -22.53 -4.95
N SER A 124 -3.53 -22.38 -3.77
CA SER A 124 -4.85 -22.99 -3.48
C SER A 124 -6.02 -22.13 -3.98
N GLY A 125 -5.79 -20.83 -4.13
CA GLY A 125 -6.82 -19.87 -4.53
C GLY A 125 -6.89 -19.64 -6.03
N PHE A 126 -7.75 -18.69 -6.39
CA PHE A 126 -7.95 -18.21 -7.76
C PHE A 126 -7.60 -16.71 -7.82
N PRO A 127 -6.32 -16.36 -8.05
CA PRO A 127 -5.87 -14.97 -8.03
C PRO A 127 -6.42 -14.18 -9.22
N SER A 128 -6.61 -14.84 -10.37
CA SER A 128 -7.17 -14.26 -11.57
C SER A 128 -8.70 -14.38 -11.55
N ARG A 129 -9.41 -13.26 -11.62
CA ARG A 129 -10.88 -13.22 -11.58
C ARG A 129 -11.41 -12.28 -12.64
N MET A 130 -12.42 -12.71 -13.39
CA MET A 130 -13.01 -11.89 -14.44
C MET A 130 -14.52 -12.09 -14.51
N SER A 131 -15.29 -11.02 -14.68
CA SER A 131 -16.74 -11.14 -14.88
C SER A 131 -17.05 -11.86 -16.19
N HIS A 132 -18.15 -12.60 -16.23
CA HIS A 132 -18.61 -13.27 -17.45
C HIS A 132 -18.74 -12.29 -18.62
N GLN A 133 -19.29 -11.10 -18.37
CA GLN A 133 -19.41 -10.05 -19.38
C GLN A 133 -18.06 -9.62 -19.95
N LYS A 134 -17.04 -9.41 -19.09
CA LYS A 134 -15.70 -9.02 -19.55
C LYS A 134 -15.00 -10.17 -20.28
N PHE A 135 -15.19 -11.41 -19.81
CA PHE A 135 -14.62 -12.60 -20.44
C PHE A 135 -15.23 -12.88 -21.82
N ALA A 136 -16.56 -12.93 -21.90
CA ALA A 136 -17.31 -13.11 -23.14
C ALA A 136 -17.00 -12.00 -24.16
N ARG A 137 -16.96 -10.73 -23.73
CA ARG A 137 -16.59 -9.63 -24.64
C ARG A 137 -15.15 -9.75 -25.14
N ARG A 138 -14.21 -10.20 -24.29
CA ARG A 138 -12.79 -10.29 -24.63
C ARG A 138 -12.46 -11.51 -25.49
N TYR A 139 -13.14 -12.63 -25.27
CA TYR A 139 -12.76 -13.93 -25.86
C TYR A 139 -13.88 -14.59 -26.67
N GLY A 140 -15.08 -14.02 -26.71
CA GLY A 140 -16.23 -14.59 -27.43
C GLY A 140 -16.02 -14.75 -28.92
N PHE A 141 -15.17 -13.94 -29.53
CA PHE A 141 -14.81 -14.08 -30.95
C PHE A 141 -14.01 -15.36 -31.25
N LEU A 142 -13.48 -16.05 -30.22
CA LEU A 142 -12.77 -17.32 -30.39
C LEU A 142 -13.73 -18.50 -30.58
N LEU A 143 -15.03 -18.32 -30.31
CA LEU A 143 -16.02 -19.36 -30.55
C LEU A 143 -16.26 -19.53 -32.04
N LEU A 144 -16.30 -20.79 -32.48
CA LEU A 144 -16.56 -21.15 -33.87
C LEU A 144 -18.04 -20.98 -34.25
N GLU A 145 -18.93 -21.06 -33.26
CA GLU A 145 -20.38 -20.91 -33.43
C GLU A 145 -20.82 -19.46 -33.22
N ASN A 146 -21.92 -19.06 -33.88
CA ASN A 146 -22.45 -17.71 -33.73
C ASN A 146 -23.11 -17.51 -32.35
N VAL A 147 -22.50 -16.65 -31.54
CA VAL A 147 -22.81 -16.47 -30.12
C VAL A 147 -23.74 -15.28 -29.85
N ALA A 148 -24.24 -14.63 -30.91
CA ALA A 148 -24.90 -13.31 -30.84
C ALA A 148 -26.13 -13.24 -29.92
N SER A 149 -26.70 -14.37 -29.50
CA SER A 149 -27.90 -14.44 -28.65
C SER A 149 -27.71 -15.17 -27.32
N GLN A 150 -26.48 -15.56 -26.97
CA GLN A 150 -26.19 -16.29 -25.73
C GLN A 150 -25.85 -15.33 -24.59
N ASP A 151 -26.24 -15.69 -23.36
CA ASP A 151 -25.86 -14.93 -22.17
C ASP A 151 -24.35 -15.05 -21.87
N PRO A 152 -23.72 -14.05 -21.23
CA PRO A 152 -22.27 -14.04 -21.02
C PRO A 152 -21.72 -15.23 -20.22
N LEU A 153 -22.52 -15.83 -19.34
CA LEU A 153 -22.10 -17.01 -18.57
C LEU A 153 -21.98 -18.21 -19.51
N SER A 154 -23.01 -18.47 -20.32
CA SER A 154 -23.00 -19.52 -21.34
C SER A 154 -21.85 -19.35 -22.33
N VAL A 155 -21.59 -18.12 -22.80
CA VAL A 155 -20.43 -17.81 -23.66
C VAL A 155 -19.12 -18.15 -22.95
N SER A 156 -18.98 -17.77 -21.68
CA SER A 156 -17.77 -18.03 -20.90
C SER A 156 -17.50 -19.53 -20.77
N VAL A 157 -18.52 -20.32 -20.47
CA VAL A 157 -18.44 -21.78 -20.31
C VAL A 157 -18.13 -22.45 -21.65
N ALA A 158 -18.76 -22.02 -22.74
CA ALA A 158 -18.49 -22.55 -24.08
C ALA A 158 -17.02 -22.35 -24.50
N ILE A 159 -16.44 -21.16 -24.23
CA ILE A 159 -15.02 -20.90 -24.52
C ILE A 159 -14.12 -21.86 -23.73
N LEU A 160 -14.39 -22.04 -22.44
CA LEU A 160 -13.59 -22.92 -21.58
C LEU A 160 -13.60 -24.38 -22.08
N HIS A 161 -14.75 -24.84 -22.56
CA HIS A 161 -14.89 -26.18 -23.14
C HIS A 161 -14.23 -26.31 -24.52
N GLN A 162 -14.42 -25.34 -25.43
CA GLN A 162 -13.84 -25.40 -26.77
C GLN A 162 -12.31 -25.49 -26.74
N PHE A 163 -11.68 -24.79 -25.79
CA PHE A 163 -10.22 -24.81 -25.61
C PHE A 163 -9.72 -25.88 -24.63
N ASN A 164 -10.59 -26.78 -24.17
CA ASN A 164 -10.26 -27.88 -23.26
C ASN A 164 -9.48 -27.43 -22.01
N ILE A 165 -9.90 -26.32 -21.39
CA ILE A 165 -9.31 -25.89 -20.14
C ILE A 165 -9.69 -26.89 -19.04
N LEU A 166 -8.70 -27.42 -18.33
CA LEU A 166 -8.93 -28.42 -17.29
C LEU A 166 -9.84 -27.85 -16.17
N PRO A 167 -10.87 -28.59 -15.71
CA PRO A 167 -11.80 -28.12 -14.66
C PRO A 167 -11.13 -27.73 -13.34
N GLU A 168 -9.94 -28.25 -13.05
CA GLU A 168 -9.17 -27.90 -11.86
C GLU A 168 -8.49 -26.52 -11.95
N MET A 169 -8.35 -25.97 -13.15
CA MET A 169 -7.69 -24.69 -13.42
C MET A 169 -8.62 -23.49 -13.31
N TYR A 170 -9.93 -23.72 -13.25
CA TYR A 170 -10.92 -22.67 -13.10
C TYR A 170 -12.09 -23.07 -12.19
N GLN A 171 -12.87 -22.06 -11.78
CA GLN A 171 -14.18 -22.22 -11.15
C GLN A 171 -15.15 -21.22 -11.77
N VAL A 172 -16.39 -21.67 -11.98
CA VAL A 172 -17.47 -20.84 -12.51
C VAL A 172 -18.32 -20.38 -11.34
N GLY A 173 -18.24 -19.10 -11.01
CA GLY A 173 -19.15 -18.48 -10.05
C GLY A 173 -20.40 -17.94 -10.72
N TYR A 174 -21.29 -17.33 -9.92
CA TYR A 174 -22.52 -16.72 -10.45
C TYR A 174 -22.28 -15.49 -11.34
N THR A 175 -21.24 -14.71 -11.02
CA THR A 175 -20.97 -13.42 -11.71
C THR A 175 -19.58 -13.37 -12.36
N LYS A 176 -18.70 -14.30 -12.01
CA LYS A 176 -17.28 -14.27 -12.37
C LYS A 176 -16.75 -15.68 -12.61
N LEU A 177 -15.80 -15.75 -13.54
CA LEU A 177 -14.84 -16.84 -13.65
C LEU A 177 -13.65 -16.58 -12.72
N PHE A 178 -13.14 -17.67 -12.17
CA PHE A 178 -12.01 -17.71 -11.25
C PHE A 178 -10.96 -18.64 -11.84
N PHE A 179 -9.71 -18.19 -11.98
CA PHE A 179 -8.63 -18.96 -12.60
C PHE A 179 -7.46 -19.13 -11.62
N ARG A 180 -6.80 -20.29 -11.69
CA ARG A 180 -5.55 -20.55 -10.97
C ARG A 180 -4.40 -19.72 -11.55
N THR A 181 -3.32 -19.62 -10.78
CA THR A 181 -2.10 -18.90 -11.21
C THR A 181 -1.56 -19.48 -12.52
N GLY A 182 -1.24 -18.62 -13.50
CA GLY A 182 -0.65 -19.02 -14.79
C GLY A 182 -1.64 -19.19 -15.95
N GLN A 183 -2.93 -18.87 -15.73
CA GLN A 183 -4.01 -18.85 -16.72
C GLN A 183 -4.50 -17.42 -16.98
#